data_AF-A0A354TFN3-F1
#
_entry.id   AF-A0A354TFN3-F1
#
_cell.length_a   1.000
_cell.length_b   1.000
_cell.length_c   1.000
_cell.angle_alpha   90.00
_cell.angle_beta   90.00
_cell.angle_gamma   90.00
#
_symmetry.space_group_name_H-M   'P 1'
#
loop_
_entity.id
_entity.type
_entity.pdbx_description
1 polymer ?
#
loop_
_entity_poly.entity_id
_entity_poly.type
_entity_poly.pdbx_seq_one_letter_code
_entity_poly.pdbx_strand_id
1 'polypeptide(L)'
;MTPLLQMTDRGFYCPPGDFFVDPWRPVDRAVITHAHADHARWGHRRYLTSTEGAEVLRARMRPDARIDTLAYGRSIDVNAVRVSLHPAGHVLGSAQVRIEHKGQVAVVSGDYK
;
A
#
# COMPACT_ATOMS: atom_id res chain seq x y z
N MET A 1 -17.39 -0.74 -17.16
CA MET A 1 -16.36 -1.52 -16.41
C MET A 1 -16.15 -0.86 -15.07
N THR A 2 -16.12 -1.63 -13.99
CA THR A 2 -15.81 -1.08 -12.65
C THR A 2 -14.31 -0.79 -12.56
N PRO A 3 -13.88 0.40 -12.11
CA PRO A 3 -12.47 0.72 -11.96
C PRO A 3 -11.80 -0.19 -10.92
N LEU A 4 -10.50 -0.48 -11.10
CA LEU A 4 -9.71 -1.29 -10.15
C LEU A 4 -9.58 -0.66 -8.77
N LEU A 5 -9.67 0.67 -8.70
CA LEU A 5 -9.65 1.45 -7.48
C LEU A 5 -10.93 2.27 -7.35
N GLN A 6 -11.46 2.31 -6.14
CA GLN A 6 -12.63 3.09 -5.77
C GLN A 6 -12.26 3.99 -4.61
N MET A 7 -12.61 5.28 -4.70
CA MET A 7 -12.51 6.16 -3.56
C MET A 7 -13.63 5.84 -2.57
N THR A 8 -13.29 5.73 -1.29
CA THR A 8 -14.22 5.46 -0.19
C THR A 8 -14.01 6.47 0.94
N ASP A 9 -14.81 6.39 2.00
CA ASP A 9 -14.61 7.16 3.23
C ASP A 9 -13.38 6.68 4.04
N ARG A 10 -12.61 5.71 3.55
CA ARG A 10 -11.37 5.19 4.16
C ARG A 10 -10.13 5.35 3.28
N GLY A 11 -10.27 5.73 2.01
CA GLY A 11 -9.17 5.83 1.03
C GLY A 11 -9.42 5.07 -0.28
N PHE A 12 -8.35 4.82 -1.04
CA PHE A 12 -8.38 4.06 -2.28
C PHE A 12 -8.54 2.57 -2.01
N TYR A 13 -9.72 2.02 -2.30
CA TYR A 13 -10.05 0.62 -2.12
C TYR A 13 -9.90 -0.16 -3.43
N CYS A 14 -9.29 -1.35 -3.36
CA CYS A 14 -9.26 -2.32 -4.46
C CYS A 14 -10.20 -3.50 -4.16
N PRO A 15 -11.46 -3.50 -4.66
CA PRO A 15 -12.41 -4.57 -4.37
C PRO A 15 -11.95 -5.99 -4.71
N PRO A 16 -11.35 -6.28 -5.90
CA PRO A 16 -10.91 -7.64 -6.22
C PRO A 16 -9.73 -8.12 -5.37
N GLY A 17 -8.97 -7.20 -4.76
CA GLY A 17 -7.84 -7.51 -3.88
C GLY A 17 -8.19 -7.45 -2.39
N ASP A 18 -9.33 -6.87 -2.06
CA ASP A 18 -9.78 -6.58 -0.68
C ASP A 18 -8.67 -5.91 0.15
N PHE A 19 -8.12 -4.82 -0.37
CA PHE A 19 -7.13 -3.99 0.32
C PHE A 19 -7.29 -2.52 -0.02
N PHE A 20 -6.70 -1.67 0.82
CA PHE A 20 -6.65 -0.22 0.62
C PHE A 20 -5.21 0.23 0.38
N VAL A 21 -5.04 1.31 -0.38
CA VAL A 21 -3.77 2.04 -0.48
C VAL A 21 -3.88 3.32 0.35
N ASP A 22 -2.92 3.55 1.24
CA ASP A 22 -2.84 4.68 2.18
C ASP A 22 -4.17 5.04 2.87
N PRO A 23 -4.84 4.07 3.52
CA PRO A 23 -6.12 4.33 4.16
C PRO A 23 -6.00 5.27 5.36
N TRP A 24 -6.90 6.26 5.46
CA TRP A 24 -6.92 7.20 6.59
C TRP A 24 -7.75 6.70 7.79
N ARG A 25 -8.43 5.54 7.68
CA ARG A 25 -9.16 4.85 8.78
C ARG A 25 -8.73 3.38 8.90
N PRO A 26 -8.88 2.73 10.07
CA PRO A 26 -8.61 1.30 10.26
C PRO A 26 -9.26 0.39 9.20
N VAL A 27 -8.49 -0.57 8.68
CA VAL A 27 -8.89 -1.56 7.66
C VAL A 27 -8.15 -2.89 7.88
N ASP A 28 -8.60 -3.96 7.22
CA ASP A 28 -7.93 -5.26 7.35
C ASP A 28 -6.57 -5.33 6.65
N ARG A 29 -6.43 -4.75 5.45
CA ARG A 29 -5.19 -4.79 4.65
C ARG A 29 -4.88 -3.39 4.10
N ALA A 30 -3.78 -2.82 4.55
CA ALA A 30 -3.28 -1.52 4.10
C ALA A 30 -1.95 -1.70 3.32
N VAL A 31 -1.92 -1.24 2.08
CA VAL A 31 -0.68 -1.04 1.32
C VAL A 31 -0.24 0.40 1.54
N ILE A 32 0.95 0.60 2.08
CA ILE A 32 1.48 1.90 2.46
C ILE A 32 2.53 2.34 1.45
N THR A 33 2.28 3.45 0.76
CA THR A 33 3.21 4.03 -0.21
C THR A 33 4.47 4.52 0.49
N HIS A 34 4.34 5.20 1.64
CA HIS A 34 5.48 5.69 2.40
C HIS A 34 5.15 6.07 3.85
N ALA A 35 6.22 6.31 4.61
CA ALA A 35 6.28 6.61 6.03
C ALA A 35 5.39 7.74 6.58
N HIS A 36 4.89 8.70 5.77
CA HIS A 36 4.32 9.95 6.29
C HIS A 36 3.01 9.77 7.08
N ALA A 37 2.76 10.66 8.05
CA ALA A 37 1.70 10.45 9.06
C ALA A 37 0.28 10.59 8.49
N ASP A 38 0.14 11.25 7.36
CA ASP A 38 -1.06 11.38 6.55
C ASP A 38 -1.32 10.16 5.65
N HIS A 39 -0.30 9.36 5.34
CA HIS A 39 -0.40 8.12 4.56
C HIS A 39 -0.42 6.84 5.42
N ALA A 40 0.39 6.81 6.50
CA ALA A 40 0.61 5.66 7.34
C ALA A 40 -0.10 5.81 8.69
N ARG A 41 -1.34 5.33 8.78
CA ARG A 41 -2.15 5.35 10.01
C ARG A 41 -2.02 4.06 10.81
N TRP A 42 -2.09 4.17 12.13
CA TRP A 42 -2.14 3.02 13.03
C TRP A 42 -3.55 2.39 13.07
N GLY A 43 -3.64 1.13 13.49
CA GLY A 43 -4.91 0.42 13.68
C GLY A 43 -5.36 -0.45 12.52
N HIS A 44 -4.61 -0.54 11.42
CA HIS A 44 -4.86 -1.56 10.39
C HIS A 44 -4.41 -2.93 10.91
N ARG A 45 -5.08 -4.01 10.47
CA ARG A 45 -4.76 -5.37 10.93
C ARG A 45 -3.47 -5.92 10.29
N ARG A 46 -3.19 -5.53 9.05
CA ARG A 46 -1.98 -5.91 8.31
C ARG A 46 -1.53 -4.78 7.40
N TYR A 47 -0.22 -4.56 7.37
CA TYR A 47 0.45 -3.55 6.56
C TYR A 47 1.32 -4.22 5.52
N LEU A 48 1.37 -3.67 4.32
CA LEU A 48 2.36 -3.99 3.29
C LEU A 48 3.12 -2.71 2.94
N THR A 49 4.44 -2.74 2.97
CA THR A 49 5.28 -1.61 2.56
C THR A 49 6.54 -2.10 1.83
N SER A 50 7.35 -1.17 1.32
CA SER A 50 8.65 -1.52 0.74
C SER A 50 9.57 -2.11 1.80
N THR A 51 10.50 -2.98 1.40
CA THR A 51 11.49 -3.53 2.35
C THR A 51 12.37 -2.42 2.91
N GLU A 52 12.68 -1.43 2.09
CA GLU A 52 13.48 -0.25 2.38
C GLU A 52 12.78 0.70 3.37
N GLY A 53 11.44 0.73 3.38
CA GLY A 53 10.63 1.55 4.28
C GLY A 53 10.20 0.87 5.58
N ALA A 54 10.53 -0.42 5.75
CA ALA A 54 9.99 -1.26 6.81
C ALA A 54 10.26 -0.69 8.22
N GLU A 55 11.49 -0.29 8.51
CA GLU A 55 11.88 0.25 9.81
C GLU A 55 11.30 1.66 10.06
N VAL A 56 11.18 2.47 9.01
CA VAL A 56 10.55 3.80 9.10
C VAL A 56 9.06 3.67 9.44
N LEU A 57 8.38 2.70 8.81
CA LEU A 57 6.99 2.38 9.13
C LEU A 57 6.88 1.79 10.54
N ARG A 58 7.73 0.82 10.91
CA ARG A 58 7.76 0.16 12.22
C ARG A 58 7.88 1.18 13.35
N ALA A 59 8.74 2.18 13.21
CA ALA A 59 8.94 3.23 14.20
C ALA A 59 7.68 4.09 14.46
N ARG A 60 6.70 4.09 13.54
CA ARG A 60 5.45 4.85 13.64
C ARG A 60 4.25 4.00 14.04
N MET A 61 4.38 2.68 13.97
CA MET A 61 3.30 1.75 14.27
C MET A 61 3.38 1.24 15.71
N ARG A 62 2.26 0.66 16.19
CA ARG A 62 2.26 -0.04 17.47
C ARG A 62 3.19 -1.27 17.42
N PRO A 63 3.81 -1.68 18.54
CA PRO A 63 4.74 -2.81 18.56
C PRO A 63 4.17 -4.11 17.98
N ASP A 64 2.87 -4.33 18.14
CA ASP A 64 2.12 -5.50 17.68
C ASP A 64 1.66 -5.42 16.22
N ALA A 65 1.98 -4.34 15.50
CA ALA A 65 1.61 -4.18 14.10
C ALA A 65 2.23 -5.29 13.23
N ARG A 66 1.38 -5.94 12.43
CA ARG A 66 1.81 -6.92 11.43
C ARG A 66 2.22 -6.20 10.15
N ILE A 67 3.52 -6.05 9.97
CA ILE A 67 4.12 -5.38 8.81
C ILE A 67 4.80 -6.42 7.95
N ASP A 68 4.29 -6.59 6.74
CA ASP A 68 4.89 -7.35 5.68
C ASP A 68 5.61 -6.42 4.71
N THR A 69 6.65 -6.94 4.09
CA THR A 69 7.50 -6.15 3.19
C THR A 69 7.53 -6.76 1.80
N LEU A 70 7.73 -5.91 0.81
CA LEU A 70 7.96 -6.30 -0.56
C LEU A 70 9.14 -5.52 -1.12
N ALA A 71 10.16 -6.22 -1.63
CA ALA A 71 11.27 -5.57 -2.31
C ALA A 71 10.78 -4.93 -3.62
N TYR A 72 11.38 -3.81 -4.02
CA TYR A 72 11.01 -3.13 -5.26
C TYR A 72 11.08 -4.05 -6.48
N GLY A 73 10.15 -3.88 -7.41
CA GLY A 73 10.02 -4.69 -8.62
C GLY A 73 9.53 -6.13 -8.40
N ARG A 74 9.44 -6.60 -7.15
CA ARG A 74 8.80 -7.87 -6.82
C ARG A 74 7.28 -7.69 -6.77
N SER A 75 6.59 -8.77 -7.11
CA SER A 75 5.12 -8.82 -7.08
C SER A 75 4.65 -9.85 -6.06
N ILE A 76 3.50 -9.59 -5.46
CA ILE A 76 2.69 -10.56 -4.72
C ILE A 76 1.29 -10.61 -5.31
N ASP A 77 0.61 -11.74 -5.14
CA ASP A 77 -0.81 -11.83 -5.41
C ASP A 77 -1.58 -11.61 -4.09
N VAL A 78 -2.48 -10.62 -4.08
CA VAL A 78 -3.42 -10.35 -3.00
C VAL A 78 -4.81 -10.69 -3.53
N ASN A 79 -5.33 -11.85 -3.09
CA ASN A 79 -6.51 -12.47 -3.68
C ASN A 79 -6.34 -12.63 -5.21
N ALA A 80 -7.17 -11.98 -6.03
CA ALA A 80 -7.10 -12.04 -7.49
C ALA A 80 -6.23 -10.93 -8.12
N VAL A 81 -5.56 -10.11 -7.32
CA VAL A 81 -4.88 -8.88 -7.76
C VAL A 81 -3.39 -8.99 -7.57
N ARG A 82 -2.62 -8.68 -8.61
CA ARG A 82 -1.16 -8.61 -8.53
C ARG A 82 -0.72 -7.21 -8.10
N VAL A 83 0.05 -7.13 -7.03
CA VAL A 83 0.57 -5.89 -6.46
C VAL A 83 2.10 -5.89 -6.54
N SER A 84 2.69 -4.80 -7.04
CA SER A 84 4.13 -4.54 -6.94
C SER A 84 4.43 -3.12 -6.50
N LEU A 85 5.59 -2.95 -5.85
CA LEU A 85 6.08 -1.66 -5.37
C LEU A 85 7.26 -1.20 -6.24
N HIS A 86 7.27 0.08 -6.59
CA HIS A 86 8.31 0.69 -7.43
C HIS A 86 8.82 1.97 -6.76
N PRO A 87 10.12 2.31 -6.80
CA PRO A 87 10.63 3.50 -6.12
C PRO A 87 9.90 4.77 -6.57
N ALA A 88 9.42 5.59 -5.61
CA ALA A 88 8.74 6.85 -5.91
C ALA A 88 9.68 8.07 -5.88
N GLY A 89 10.89 7.93 -5.33
CA GLY A 89 11.88 9.03 -5.30
C GLY A 89 11.57 10.15 -4.30
N HIS A 90 10.63 9.95 -3.38
CA HIS A 90 10.20 10.98 -2.43
C HIS A 90 10.97 10.95 -1.10
N VAL A 91 10.83 9.86 -0.33
CA VAL A 91 11.56 9.60 0.93
C VAL A 91 12.08 8.16 0.97
N LEU A 92 12.90 7.82 1.98
CA LEU A 92 13.34 6.45 2.20
C LEU A 92 12.13 5.50 2.29
N GLY A 93 12.13 4.47 1.46
CA GLY A 93 11.04 3.50 1.39
C GLY A 93 9.81 3.95 0.61
N SER A 94 9.80 5.13 0.00
CA SER A 94 8.66 5.60 -0.79
C SER A 94 8.45 4.78 -2.06
N ALA A 95 7.20 4.36 -2.28
CA ALA A 95 6.82 3.45 -3.35
C ALA A 95 5.56 3.92 -4.10
N GLN A 96 5.60 3.82 -5.43
CA GLN A 96 4.41 3.74 -6.25
C GLN A 96 3.86 2.32 -6.18
N VAL A 97 2.54 2.19 -6.04
CA VAL A 97 1.84 0.89 -5.93
C VAL A 97 1.21 0.57 -7.28
N ARG A 98 1.76 -0.42 -7.99
CA ARG A 98 1.19 -0.94 -9.23
C ARG A 98 0.22 -2.08 -8.91
N ILE A 99 -0.99 -1.99 -9.43
CA ILE A 99 -2.11 -2.90 -9.18
C ILE A 99 -2.61 -3.43 -10.51
N GLU A 100 -2.55 -4.74 -10.71
CA GLU A 100 -2.94 -5.41 -11.96
C GLU A 100 -3.98 -6.50 -11.72
N HIS A 101 -5.06 -6.47 -12.52
CA HIS A 101 -6.08 -7.52 -12.51
C HIS A 101 -6.80 -7.58 -13.85
N LYS A 102 -6.83 -8.78 -14.46
CA LYS A 102 -7.53 -9.06 -15.74
C LYS A 102 -7.19 -8.07 -16.86
N GLY A 103 -5.90 -7.78 -17.04
CA GLY A 103 -5.40 -6.88 -18.10
C GLY A 103 -5.58 -5.39 -17.82
N GLN A 104 -6.23 -5.01 -16.71
CA GLN A 104 -6.26 -3.62 -16.24
C GLN A 104 -5.08 -3.37 -15.31
N VAL A 105 -4.51 -2.17 -15.41
CA VAL A 105 -3.43 -1.70 -14.53
C VAL A 105 -3.81 -0.33 -13.97
N ALA A 106 -3.70 -0.18 -12.66
CA ALA A 106 -3.77 1.09 -11.97
C ALA A 106 -2.46 1.33 -11.20
N VAL A 107 -2.08 2.59 -11.04
CA VAL A 107 -0.92 2.98 -10.23
C VAL A 107 -1.37 4.04 -9.23
N VAL A 108 -1.09 3.83 -7.95
CA VAL A 108 -1.13 4.89 -6.93
C VAL A 108 0.28 5.39 -6.76
N SER A 109 0.54 6.65 -7.13
CA SER A 109 1.89 7.22 -7.10
C SER A 109 2.42 7.41 -5.69
N GLY A 110 1.51 7.65 -4.72
CA GLY A 110 1.89 8.32 -3.48
C GLY A 110 2.50 9.70 -3.77
N ASP A 111 3.31 10.18 -2.85
CA ASP A 111 4.19 11.31 -3.09
C ASP A 111 5.41 10.83 -3.88
N TYR A 112 5.76 11.54 -4.96
CA TYR A 112 6.82 11.14 -5.88
C TYR A 112 7.61 12.35 -6.42
N LYS A 113 8.81 12.09 -6.96
CA LYS A 113 9.65 13.08 -7.65
C LYS A 113 10.21 12.53 -8.96
#